data_AF-A0ABD7BA78-F1
#
_entry.id   AF-A0ABD7BA78-F1
#
_cell.length_a   1.000
_cell.length_b   1.000
_cell.length_c   1.000
_cell.angle_alpha   90.00
_cell.angle_beta   90.00
_cell.angle_gamma   90.00
#
_symmetry.space_group_name_H-M   'P 1'
#
loop_
_entity.id
_entity.type
_entity.pdbx_description
1 polymer ?
#
loop_
_entity_poly.entity_id
_entity_poly.type
_entity_poly.pdbx_seq_one_letter_code
_entity_poly.pdbx_strand_id
1 'polypeptide(L)'
;MSFRTLAAKFLETVKDDLGIPARLRRVIAQAPNIRMRVDDTAAVIASSSVVRWHEWSNHIGFSQGSEKNGEVRGWRASDGHYQSEHRHIPALARLGSSETTAHFTCDIADVTGLSASKSDLYRFYSMQQMAEQACQALIRDVSQEGLAQNLRWPEIGIVHGTSDFLVQYDWDDGLYLANSGGSHHFVAAQHIARQLQQTVTLQGRLVRNGLDAEAAAQLNDDYAIYAVTKDVFFAEGLDAMRDFKATHYWGDLPQPYDNGVAIFLPRDEARSRKVAEIFESEGFTNVGELLMALASPDATVERRARQDEIRCRIQALPELEAKAGAAHLFGKHAAASLRDELPTAVNWQSVEQATMDEAFGVHRLDAQSVYDALARHSPGAISSQALHTLRATVDGYAALHEHQVAKQATPQAPSPD
;
A
#
# COMPACT_ATOMS: atom_id res chain seq x y z
N MET A 1 -32.33 27.36 -0.94
CA MET A 1 -32.32 25.87 -0.88
C MET A 1 -33.67 25.35 -1.34
N SER A 2 -33.71 24.40 -2.27
CA SER A 2 -34.97 23.87 -2.83
C SER A 2 -35.62 22.87 -1.86
N PHE A 3 -36.96 22.82 -1.84
CA PHE A 3 -37.77 21.90 -1.04
C PHE A 3 -37.39 20.42 -1.25
N ARG A 4 -36.95 20.07 -2.47
CA ARG A 4 -36.43 18.72 -2.80
C ARG A 4 -35.14 18.38 -2.06
N THR A 5 -34.26 19.35 -1.86
CA THR A 5 -32.99 19.16 -1.12
C THR A 5 -33.25 18.96 0.38
N LEU A 6 -34.24 19.67 0.94
CA LEU A 6 -34.67 19.47 2.32
C LEU A 6 -35.33 18.11 2.54
N ALA A 7 -36.20 17.67 1.63
CA ALA A 7 -36.85 16.37 1.72
C ALA A 7 -35.86 15.20 1.59
N ALA A 8 -34.85 15.31 0.71
CA ALA A 8 -33.81 14.31 0.58
C ALA A 8 -32.94 14.20 1.84
N LYS A 9 -32.54 15.35 2.42
CA LYS A 9 -31.80 15.37 3.70
C LYS A 9 -32.62 14.79 4.86
N PHE A 10 -33.92 15.13 4.94
CA PHE A 10 -34.81 14.58 5.97
C PHE A 10 -34.99 13.07 5.84
N LEU A 11 -35.17 12.56 4.62
CA LEU A 11 -35.30 11.11 4.38
C LEU A 11 -34.03 10.35 4.76
N GLU A 12 -32.85 10.96 4.59
CA GLU A 12 -31.59 10.38 5.06
C GLU A 12 -31.50 10.33 6.56
N THR A 13 -31.83 11.43 7.25
CA THR A 13 -31.87 11.45 8.72
C THR A 13 -32.80 10.35 9.24
N VAL A 14 -33.96 10.15 8.62
CA VAL A 14 -34.89 9.06 8.99
C VAL A 14 -34.29 7.67 8.69
N LYS A 15 -33.58 7.48 7.57
CA LYS A 15 -32.92 6.20 7.26
C LYS A 15 -31.75 5.89 8.22
N ASP A 16 -30.98 6.90 8.56
CA ASP A 16 -29.87 6.81 9.52
C ASP A 16 -30.42 6.48 10.93
N ASP A 17 -31.53 7.11 11.33
CA ASP A 17 -32.25 6.79 12.57
C ASP A 17 -32.87 5.37 12.58
N LEU A 18 -33.18 4.82 11.40
CA LEU A 18 -33.61 3.44 11.19
C LEU A 18 -32.43 2.44 11.07
N GLY A 19 -31.18 2.90 11.23
CA GLY A 19 -29.98 2.05 11.22
C GLY A 19 -29.39 1.77 9.83
N ILE A 20 -29.74 2.56 8.81
CA ILE A 20 -29.22 2.46 7.45
C ILE A 20 -28.29 3.66 7.19
N PRO A 21 -26.97 3.48 7.06
CA PRO A 21 -26.00 4.57 6.82
C PRO A 21 -26.10 5.18 5.40
N ALA A 22 -27.17 5.94 5.14
CA ALA A 22 -27.52 6.43 3.81
C ALA A 22 -26.53 7.50 3.33
N ARG A 23 -26.11 8.41 4.23
CA ARG A 23 -25.13 9.45 3.91
C ARG A 23 -23.78 8.84 3.51
N LEU A 24 -23.34 7.79 4.21
CA LEU A 24 -22.08 7.11 3.90
C LEU A 24 -22.12 6.47 2.51
N ARG A 25 -23.19 5.74 2.17
CA ARG A 25 -23.36 5.16 0.83
C ARG A 25 -23.33 6.22 -0.27
N ARG A 26 -23.91 7.39 -0.01
CA ARG A 26 -23.83 8.51 -0.97
C ARG A 26 -22.40 9.00 -1.15
N VAL A 27 -21.64 9.18 -0.07
CA VAL A 27 -20.22 9.61 -0.16
C VAL A 27 -19.43 8.62 -1.01
N ILE A 28 -19.60 7.32 -0.76
CA ILE A 28 -18.95 6.24 -1.53
C ILE A 28 -19.32 6.30 -3.02
N ALA A 29 -20.60 6.53 -3.34
CA ALA A 29 -21.07 6.65 -4.71
C ALA A 29 -20.61 7.93 -5.43
N GLN A 30 -20.35 9.00 -4.68
CA GLN A 30 -19.91 10.30 -5.22
C GLN A 30 -18.39 10.41 -5.36
N ALA A 31 -17.65 9.66 -4.55
CA ALA A 31 -16.19 9.63 -4.57
C ALA A 31 -15.70 8.17 -4.54
N PRO A 32 -15.74 7.43 -5.67
CA PRO A 32 -15.31 6.04 -5.72
C PRO A 32 -13.84 5.84 -5.30
N ASN A 33 -12.99 6.86 -5.47
CA ASN A 33 -11.60 6.91 -5.01
C ASN A 33 -11.43 7.04 -3.48
N ILE A 34 -12.52 7.06 -2.70
CA ILE A 34 -12.41 6.87 -1.24
C ILE A 34 -11.88 5.47 -0.90
N ARG A 35 -12.10 4.49 -1.80
CA ARG A 35 -11.56 3.13 -1.66
C ARG A 35 -10.06 3.18 -1.87
N MET A 36 -9.33 3.00 -0.79
CA MET A 36 -7.90 2.89 -0.87
C MET A 36 -7.50 1.43 -1.04
N ARG A 37 -6.66 1.18 -2.04
CA ARG A 37 -6.02 -0.12 -2.22
C ARG A 37 -4.70 -0.18 -1.45
N VAL A 38 -4.52 -1.26 -0.71
CA VAL A 38 -3.26 -1.65 -0.09
C VAL A 38 -2.91 -3.01 -0.67
N ASP A 39 -1.76 -3.12 -1.32
CA ASP A 39 -1.32 -4.35 -2.00
C ASP A 39 0.21 -4.50 -1.87
N ASP A 40 0.82 -5.44 -2.59
CA ASP A 40 2.27 -5.55 -2.62
C ASP A 40 2.95 -4.47 -3.47
N THR A 41 4.23 -4.24 -3.15
CA THR A 41 5.13 -3.32 -3.84
C THR A 41 6.14 -4.09 -4.70
N ALA A 42 6.70 -3.45 -5.72
CA ALA A 42 7.69 -4.10 -6.58
C ALA A 42 8.93 -4.59 -5.81
N ALA A 43 9.41 -5.80 -6.14
CA ALA A 43 10.66 -6.35 -5.61
C ALA A 43 11.87 -5.63 -6.21
N VAL A 44 12.50 -4.77 -5.42
CA VAL A 44 13.74 -4.06 -5.74
C VAL A 44 14.76 -4.25 -4.62
N ILE A 45 16.01 -3.87 -4.86
CA ILE A 45 17.07 -4.00 -3.85
C ILE A 45 16.96 -3.00 -2.70
N ALA A 46 16.02 -2.05 -2.75
CA ALA A 46 15.80 -1.10 -1.67
C ALA A 46 15.04 -1.77 -0.52
N SER A 47 15.63 -1.89 0.66
CA SER A 47 14.91 -2.41 1.85
C SER A 47 13.67 -1.59 2.23
N SER A 48 13.62 -0.32 1.83
CA SER A 48 12.46 0.55 2.02
C SER A 48 11.28 0.22 1.09
N SER A 49 11.45 -0.64 0.08
CA SER A 49 10.32 -1.10 -0.71
C SER A 49 9.45 -2.10 0.05
N VAL A 50 9.98 -2.73 1.11
CA VAL A 50 9.20 -3.61 1.97
C VAL A 50 8.38 -2.75 2.94
N VAL A 51 7.06 -2.90 2.89
CA VAL A 51 6.12 -2.18 3.76
C VAL A 51 6.35 -2.60 5.21
N ARG A 52 6.57 -1.64 6.09
CA ARG A 52 6.99 -1.88 7.48
C ARG A 52 5.80 -2.10 8.43
N TRP A 53 5.08 -3.20 8.21
CA TRP A 53 3.91 -3.54 9.03
C TRP A 53 4.23 -3.72 10.52
N HIS A 54 5.39 -4.29 10.86
CA HIS A 54 5.87 -4.40 12.25
C HIS A 54 6.07 -3.05 12.97
N GLU A 55 6.24 -1.95 12.23
CA GLU A 55 6.36 -0.60 12.80
C GLU A 55 5.02 0.15 12.82
N TRP A 56 3.96 -0.43 12.26
CA TRP A 56 2.71 0.29 12.00
C TRP A 56 2.07 0.86 13.28
N SER A 57 2.02 0.08 14.35
CA SER A 57 1.47 0.49 15.64
C SER A 57 2.23 1.64 16.31
N ASN A 58 3.50 1.85 15.96
CA ASN A 58 4.33 2.94 16.45
C ASN A 58 4.15 4.24 15.64
N HIS A 59 3.66 4.14 14.41
CA HIS A 59 3.55 5.26 13.47
C HIS A 59 2.11 5.63 13.12
N ILE A 60 1.13 4.96 13.72
CA ILE A 60 -0.30 5.07 13.39
C ILE A 60 -0.89 6.49 13.61
N GLY A 61 -0.16 7.38 14.30
CA GLY A 61 -0.55 8.78 14.56
C GLY A 61 0.52 9.82 14.22
N PHE A 62 1.56 9.45 13.44
CA PHE A 62 2.73 10.32 13.23
C PHE A 62 2.41 11.65 12.55
N SER A 63 1.31 11.76 11.79
CA SER A 63 0.90 13.01 11.14
C SER A 63 0.29 14.05 12.09
N GLN A 64 -0.14 13.67 13.30
CA GLN A 64 -0.80 14.58 14.25
C GLN A 64 -0.19 14.59 15.67
N GLY A 65 0.76 13.70 15.96
CA GLY A 65 1.67 13.75 17.11
C GLY A 65 1.10 13.25 18.46
N SER A 66 1.96 12.58 19.24
CA SER A 66 1.83 12.07 20.63
C SER A 66 1.19 10.69 20.87
N GLU A 67 0.60 10.04 19.86
CA GLU A 67 0.11 8.66 19.99
C GLU A 67 1.25 7.72 20.33
N LYS A 68 1.05 6.94 21.39
CA LYS A 68 1.96 5.87 21.77
C LYS A 68 1.64 4.59 21.00
N ASN A 69 2.54 3.63 21.08
CA ASN A 69 2.35 2.31 20.48
C ASN A 69 0.95 1.73 20.79
N GLY A 70 0.19 1.44 19.74
CA GLY A 70 -1.16 0.88 19.81
C GLY A 70 -2.26 1.84 20.27
N GLU A 71 -1.99 3.14 20.38
CA GLU A 71 -3.04 4.16 20.57
C GLU A 71 -3.61 4.61 19.23
N VAL A 72 -4.93 4.61 19.12
CA VAL A 72 -5.68 5.15 17.98
C VAL A 72 -6.64 6.25 18.44
N ARG A 73 -6.96 7.18 17.54
CA ARG A 73 -7.96 8.23 17.79
C ARG A 73 -9.26 7.88 17.13
N GLY A 74 -10.37 8.34 17.68
CA GLY A 74 -11.68 7.96 17.22
C GLY A 74 -12.76 8.92 17.65
N TRP A 75 -13.97 8.56 17.25
CA TRP A 75 -15.19 9.09 17.83
C TRP A 75 -16.02 7.93 18.36
N ARG A 76 -16.67 8.16 19.50
CA ARG A 76 -17.56 7.19 20.14
C ARG A 76 -18.88 7.82 20.53
N ALA A 77 -19.94 7.04 20.37
CA ALA A 77 -21.24 7.38 20.92
C ALA A 77 -21.31 6.93 22.40
N SER A 78 -21.40 7.88 23.34
CA SER A 78 -21.62 7.60 24.77
C SER A 78 -22.66 8.57 25.31
N ASP A 79 -23.64 8.04 26.07
CA ASP A 79 -24.63 8.84 26.81
C ASP A 79 -25.36 9.91 25.97
N GLY A 80 -25.67 9.58 24.72
CA GLY A 80 -26.35 10.50 23.79
C GLY A 80 -25.43 11.54 23.13
N HIS A 81 -24.15 11.59 23.52
CA HIS A 81 -23.12 12.42 22.92
C HIS A 81 -22.24 11.61 21.97
N TYR A 82 -21.74 12.29 20.94
CA TYR A 82 -20.74 11.74 20.03
C TYR A 82 -19.48 12.57 20.18
N GLN A 83 -18.44 11.98 20.75
CA GLN A 83 -17.26 12.71 21.22
C GLN A 83 -15.97 12.04 20.78
N SER A 84 -14.91 12.85 20.69
CA SER A 84 -13.56 12.37 20.40
C SER A 84 -13.06 11.47 21.54
N GLU A 85 -12.39 10.38 21.21
CA GLU A 85 -11.83 9.42 22.15
C GLU A 85 -10.46 8.94 21.68
N HIS A 86 -9.55 8.72 22.62
CA HIS A 86 -8.32 7.96 22.40
C HIS A 86 -8.52 6.54 22.94
N ARG A 87 -8.11 5.54 22.15
CA ARG A 87 -8.26 4.13 22.50
C ARG A 87 -6.90 3.45 22.40
N HIS A 88 -6.47 2.85 23.50
CA HIS A 88 -5.36 1.90 23.45
C HIS A 88 -5.89 0.52 23.07
N ILE A 89 -5.33 -0.07 22.01
CA ILE A 89 -5.65 -1.41 21.52
C ILE A 89 -4.45 -2.31 21.82
N PRO A 90 -4.52 -3.19 22.84
CA PRO A 90 -3.38 -4.02 23.24
C PRO A 90 -2.87 -4.95 22.12
N ALA A 91 -3.79 -5.52 21.33
CA ALA A 91 -3.43 -6.36 20.19
C ALA A 91 -2.64 -5.56 19.14
N LEU A 92 -3.04 -4.31 18.85
CA LEU A 92 -2.29 -3.44 17.95
C LEU A 92 -0.88 -3.14 18.50
N ALA A 93 -0.76 -2.88 19.80
CA ALA A 93 0.53 -2.59 20.43
C ALA A 93 1.53 -3.77 20.37
N ARG A 94 1.03 -5.01 20.32
CA ARG A 94 1.83 -6.23 20.21
C ARG A 94 1.99 -6.74 18.77
N LEU A 95 1.35 -6.11 17.80
CA LEU A 95 1.26 -6.61 16.43
C LEU A 95 2.64 -6.83 15.80
N GLY A 96 3.57 -5.89 15.98
CA GLY A 96 4.92 -5.99 15.44
C GLY A 96 5.91 -6.62 16.41
N SER A 97 6.75 -7.51 15.91
CA SER A 97 7.87 -8.10 16.65
C SER A 97 9.21 -7.82 15.97
N SER A 98 10.28 -7.79 16.77
CA SER A 98 11.64 -7.66 16.28
C SER A 98 12.58 -8.50 17.14
N GLU A 99 13.24 -9.47 16.52
CA GLU A 99 14.19 -10.38 17.15
C GLU A 99 15.60 -10.09 16.65
N THR A 100 16.57 -10.05 17.55
CA THR A 100 17.98 -9.81 17.18
C THR A 100 18.84 -11.04 17.46
N THR A 101 19.50 -11.54 16.42
CA THR A 101 20.56 -12.56 16.53
C THR A 101 21.92 -11.88 16.44
N ALA A 102 22.70 -11.89 17.53
CA ALA A 102 23.94 -11.09 17.62
C ALA A 102 25.10 -11.59 16.73
N HIS A 103 25.17 -12.89 16.47
CA HIS A 103 26.28 -13.53 15.76
C HIS A 103 25.79 -14.30 14.54
N PHE A 104 24.99 -13.63 13.71
CA PHE A 104 24.52 -14.21 12.46
C PHE A 104 25.66 -14.21 11.44
N THR A 105 25.72 -15.29 10.66
CA THR A 105 26.71 -15.46 9.59
C THR A 105 25.99 -15.84 8.30
N CYS A 106 26.38 -15.19 7.19
CA CYS A 106 25.91 -15.54 5.85
C CYS A 106 27.03 -15.36 4.84
N ASP A 107 26.82 -15.83 3.61
CA ASP A 107 27.66 -15.46 2.48
C ASP A 107 27.29 -14.05 1.98
N ILE A 108 28.24 -13.33 1.39
CA ILE A 108 27.97 -12.04 0.74
C ILE A 108 26.92 -12.17 -0.36
N ALA A 109 26.85 -13.32 -1.04
CA ALA A 109 25.88 -13.61 -2.10
C ALA A 109 24.45 -13.79 -1.59
N ASP A 110 24.26 -14.02 -0.29
CA ASP A 110 22.92 -14.17 0.31
C ASP A 110 22.21 -12.82 0.44
N VAL A 111 22.96 -11.71 0.47
CA VAL A 111 22.38 -10.36 0.59
C VAL A 111 21.70 -9.96 -0.71
N THR A 112 20.41 -9.66 -0.66
CA THR A 112 19.60 -9.34 -1.84
C THR A 112 19.29 -7.85 -1.99
N GLY A 113 19.56 -7.05 -0.95
CA GLY A 113 19.32 -5.61 -0.99
C GLY A 113 20.05 -4.81 0.07
N LEU A 114 19.79 -3.50 0.06
CA LEU A 114 20.51 -2.47 0.82
C LEU A 114 19.53 -1.47 1.45
N SER A 115 19.95 -0.77 2.50
CA SER A 115 19.17 0.34 3.09
C SER A 115 19.62 1.71 2.63
N ALA A 116 20.89 1.90 2.29
CA ALA A 116 21.40 3.20 1.86
C ALA A 116 22.33 3.10 0.65
N SER A 117 22.21 4.05 -0.27
CA SER A 117 23.12 4.19 -1.40
C SER A 117 23.08 5.60 -1.97
N LYS A 118 24.18 6.00 -2.61
CA LYS A 118 24.22 7.22 -3.45
C LYS A 118 23.43 7.06 -4.75
N SER A 119 23.30 5.81 -5.23
CA SER A 119 22.38 5.50 -6.32
C SER A 119 20.98 5.29 -5.77
N ASP A 120 19.99 5.68 -6.55
CA ASP A 120 18.60 5.36 -6.26
C ASP A 120 18.35 3.85 -6.38
N LEU A 121 18.15 3.19 -5.23
CA LEU A 121 18.01 1.74 -5.12
C LEU A 121 16.72 1.22 -5.80
N TYR A 122 15.69 2.05 -5.97
CA TYR A 122 14.44 1.66 -6.63
C TYR A 122 14.63 1.37 -8.12
N ARG A 123 15.77 1.75 -8.71
CA ARG A 123 16.11 1.48 -10.12
C ARG A 123 16.47 0.03 -10.42
N PHE A 124 16.83 -0.75 -9.40
CA PHE A 124 17.45 -2.05 -9.60
C PHE A 124 16.59 -3.16 -8.98
N TYR A 125 16.22 -4.14 -9.81
CA TYR A 125 15.51 -5.35 -9.39
C TYR A 125 16.44 -6.39 -8.73
N SER A 126 17.75 -6.25 -8.92
CA SER A 126 18.75 -7.14 -8.32
C SER A 126 20.09 -6.45 -8.08
N MET A 127 20.88 -7.01 -7.17
CA MET A 127 22.24 -6.53 -6.88
C MET A 127 23.16 -6.66 -8.10
N GLN A 128 22.95 -7.70 -8.93
CA GLN A 128 23.65 -7.87 -10.20
C GLN A 128 23.36 -6.72 -11.15
N GLN A 129 22.09 -6.33 -11.30
CA GLN A 129 21.71 -5.21 -12.16
C GLN A 129 22.40 -3.92 -11.70
N MET A 130 22.45 -3.66 -10.39
CA MET A 130 23.18 -2.51 -9.85
C MET A 130 24.69 -2.60 -10.14
N ALA A 131 25.29 -3.79 -10.01
CA ALA A 131 26.71 -3.98 -10.32
C ALA A 131 27.02 -3.59 -11.77
N GLU A 132 26.23 -4.10 -12.71
CA GLU A 132 26.41 -3.93 -14.15
C GLU A 132 26.07 -2.52 -14.64
N GLN A 133 25.15 -1.81 -13.98
CA GLN A 133 24.66 -0.50 -14.44
C GLN A 133 25.27 0.68 -13.68
N ALA A 134 25.66 0.51 -12.41
CA ALA A 134 26.14 1.59 -11.56
C ALA A 134 27.55 1.36 -10.98
N CYS A 135 28.07 0.12 -10.98
CA CYS A 135 29.36 -0.19 -10.36
C CYS A 135 30.43 -0.66 -11.36
N GLN A 136 30.24 -0.41 -12.65
CA GLN A 136 31.10 -0.90 -13.75
C GLN A 136 32.60 -0.67 -13.54
N ALA A 137 32.98 0.47 -12.98
CA ALA A 137 34.39 0.79 -12.71
C ALA A 137 35.02 -0.10 -11.63
N LEU A 138 34.21 -0.59 -10.68
CA LEU A 138 34.64 -1.39 -9.54
C LEU A 138 34.68 -2.89 -9.82
N ILE A 139 34.02 -3.33 -10.90
CA ILE A 139 33.95 -4.75 -11.32
C ILE A 139 34.86 -5.06 -12.53
N ARG A 140 35.76 -4.14 -12.92
CA ARG A 140 36.67 -4.35 -14.06
C ARG A 140 37.70 -5.46 -13.80
N ASP A 141 38.19 -5.56 -12.57
CA ASP A 141 39.13 -6.59 -12.14
C ASP A 141 38.38 -7.72 -11.43
N VAL A 142 37.97 -8.73 -12.20
CA VAL A 142 37.35 -9.95 -11.66
C VAL A 142 38.44 -10.92 -11.22
N SER A 143 39.09 -10.60 -10.10
CA SER A 143 40.15 -11.41 -9.49
C SER A 143 40.07 -11.38 -7.97
N GLN A 144 40.88 -12.21 -7.32
CA GLN A 144 41.03 -12.22 -5.86
C GLN A 144 41.47 -10.84 -5.32
N GLU A 145 42.35 -10.13 -6.05
CA GLU A 145 42.82 -8.81 -5.62
C GLU A 145 41.73 -7.76 -5.80
N GLY A 146 41.01 -7.77 -6.93
CA GLY A 146 39.86 -6.87 -7.15
C GLY A 146 38.75 -7.07 -6.11
N LEU A 147 38.48 -8.32 -5.71
CA LEU A 147 37.58 -8.63 -4.60
C LEU A 147 38.11 -8.03 -3.28
N ALA A 148 39.36 -8.31 -2.94
CA ALA A 148 39.98 -7.81 -1.71
C ALA A 148 40.01 -6.27 -1.66
N GLN A 149 40.24 -5.61 -2.79
CA GLN A 149 40.22 -4.15 -2.90
C GLN A 149 38.85 -3.57 -2.56
N ASN A 150 37.77 -4.16 -3.08
CA ASN A 150 36.41 -3.71 -2.77
C ASN A 150 36.05 -3.97 -1.30
N LEU A 151 36.40 -5.15 -0.76
CA LEU A 151 36.13 -5.50 0.64
C LEU A 151 36.91 -4.63 1.64
N ARG A 152 38.09 -4.13 1.26
CA ARG A 152 38.89 -3.19 2.08
C ARG A 152 38.28 -1.78 2.16
N TRP A 153 37.20 -1.49 1.43
CA TRP A 153 36.60 -0.16 1.48
C TRP A 153 36.09 0.16 2.90
N PRO A 154 36.52 1.27 3.52
CA PRO A 154 36.26 1.53 4.95
C PRO A 154 34.77 1.65 5.31
N GLU A 155 33.93 2.07 4.37
CA GLU A 155 32.49 2.26 4.62
C GLU A 155 31.67 0.96 4.52
N ILE A 156 32.28 -0.19 4.20
CA ILE A 156 31.59 -1.49 4.28
C ILE A 156 31.65 -1.97 5.73
N GLY A 157 30.75 -1.46 6.56
CA GLY A 157 30.81 -1.64 8.01
C GLY A 157 30.70 -3.10 8.45
N ILE A 158 29.90 -3.89 7.76
CA ILE A 158 29.65 -5.30 8.10
C ILE A 158 30.90 -6.19 7.98
N VAL A 159 31.88 -5.79 7.16
CA VAL A 159 33.17 -6.49 7.00
C VAL A 159 34.16 -6.07 8.10
N HIS A 160 34.05 -4.82 8.57
CA HIS A 160 34.97 -4.23 9.56
C HIS A 160 34.43 -4.26 10.99
N GLY A 161 33.30 -4.94 11.23
CA GLY A 161 32.70 -5.13 12.56
C GLY A 161 32.07 -3.87 13.16
N THR A 162 31.50 -2.98 12.32
CA THR A 162 30.92 -1.70 12.75
C THR A 162 29.39 -1.72 12.80
N SER A 163 28.74 -0.56 12.67
CA SER A 163 27.30 -0.32 12.88
C SER A 163 26.35 -1.01 11.90
N ASP A 164 26.86 -1.49 10.77
CA ASP A 164 26.05 -2.17 9.75
C ASP A 164 25.50 -3.49 10.30
N PHE A 165 24.32 -3.86 9.83
CA PHE A 165 23.64 -5.08 10.26
C PHE A 165 22.75 -5.63 9.15
N LEU A 166 22.27 -6.85 9.35
CA LEU A 166 21.36 -7.49 8.41
C LEU A 166 19.92 -7.36 8.90
N VAL A 167 18.98 -7.24 7.96
CA VAL A 167 17.54 -7.12 8.21
C VAL A 167 16.78 -8.13 7.36
N GLN A 168 15.81 -8.81 7.97
CA GLN A 168 14.82 -9.66 7.30
C GLN A 168 13.41 -9.35 7.79
N TYR A 169 12.41 -9.64 6.95
CA TYR A 169 11.00 -9.53 7.28
C TYR A 169 10.32 -10.88 7.05
N ASP A 170 9.46 -11.30 7.97
CA ASP A 170 8.80 -12.62 7.88
C ASP A 170 7.83 -12.77 6.71
N TRP A 171 7.43 -11.66 6.09
CA TRP A 171 6.57 -11.63 4.91
C TRP A 171 7.33 -11.37 3.61
N ASP A 172 8.66 -11.31 3.62
CA ASP A 172 9.51 -11.02 2.44
C ASP A 172 10.66 -12.04 2.36
N ASP A 173 11.21 -12.29 1.16
CA ASP A 173 12.29 -13.27 0.96
C ASP A 173 13.69 -12.64 1.01
N GLY A 174 13.77 -11.31 1.15
CA GLY A 174 15.01 -10.57 1.09
C GLY A 174 15.84 -10.59 2.38
N LEU A 175 17.16 -10.67 2.20
CA LEU A 175 18.16 -10.39 3.23
C LEU A 175 18.82 -9.04 2.89
N TYR A 176 18.56 -8.03 3.69
CA TYR A 176 18.98 -6.66 3.42
C TYR A 176 20.15 -6.26 4.29
N LEU A 177 21.14 -5.58 3.71
CA LEU A 177 22.19 -4.91 4.46
C LEU A 177 21.72 -3.51 4.87
N ALA A 178 21.53 -3.29 6.16
CA ALA A 178 21.31 -1.99 6.76
C ALA A 178 22.64 -1.24 6.91
N ASN A 179 23.10 -0.66 5.80
CA ASN A 179 24.31 0.13 5.71
C ASN A 179 24.03 1.64 5.78
N SER A 180 25.07 2.43 6.09
CA SER A 180 25.07 3.90 5.92
C SER A 180 25.96 4.39 4.77
N GLY A 181 26.85 3.55 4.26
CA GLY A 181 27.83 3.89 3.22
C GLY A 181 28.32 2.64 2.46
N GLY A 182 29.30 2.81 1.57
CA GLY A 182 29.98 1.67 0.93
C GLY A 182 29.18 0.80 -0.05
N SER A 183 27.93 1.16 -0.39
CA SER A 183 27.02 0.33 -1.20
C SER A 183 27.62 -0.16 -2.52
N HIS A 184 28.31 0.71 -3.27
CA HIS A 184 28.88 0.37 -4.56
C HIS A 184 30.02 -0.65 -4.44
N HIS A 185 30.88 -0.50 -3.42
CA HIS A 185 31.96 -1.45 -3.16
C HIS A 185 31.42 -2.78 -2.64
N PHE A 186 30.37 -2.76 -1.80
CA PHE A 186 29.70 -3.98 -1.36
C PHE A 186 29.10 -4.75 -2.54
N VAL A 187 28.33 -4.06 -3.40
CA VAL A 187 27.71 -4.64 -4.60
C VAL A 187 28.77 -5.18 -5.56
N ALA A 188 29.86 -4.44 -5.78
CA ALA A 188 30.97 -4.89 -6.62
C ALA A 188 31.67 -6.12 -6.04
N ALA A 189 31.95 -6.13 -4.73
CA ALA A 189 32.53 -7.28 -4.04
C ALA A 189 31.63 -8.51 -4.15
N GLN A 190 30.32 -8.36 -3.91
CA GLN A 190 29.35 -9.44 -4.07
C GLN A 190 29.34 -9.99 -5.51
N HIS A 191 29.34 -9.09 -6.50
CA HIS A 191 29.34 -9.48 -7.91
C HIS A 191 30.61 -10.26 -8.27
N ILE A 192 31.79 -9.76 -7.89
CA ILE A 192 33.07 -10.43 -8.14
C ILE A 192 33.12 -11.79 -7.42
N ALA A 193 32.72 -11.86 -6.15
CA ALA A 193 32.68 -13.10 -5.37
C ALA A 193 31.81 -14.17 -6.05
N ARG A 194 30.62 -13.80 -6.56
CA ARG A 194 29.75 -14.69 -7.34
C ARG A 194 30.43 -15.19 -8.62
N GLN A 195 31.08 -14.30 -9.38
CA GLN A 195 31.79 -14.68 -10.62
C GLN A 195 32.95 -15.62 -10.35
N LEU A 196 33.67 -15.42 -9.24
CA LEU A 196 34.77 -16.27 -8.81
C LEU A 196 34.31 -17.57 -8.11
N GLN A 197 33.01 -17.73 -7.87
CA GLN A 197 32.44 -18.80 -7.04
C GLN A 197 33.11 -18.89 -5.65
N GLN A 198 33.45 -17.73 -5.10
CA GLN A 198 34.14 -17.60 -3.82
C GLN A 198 33.17 -17.21 -2.72
N THR A 199 33.18 -17.98 -1.65
CA THR A 199 32.49 -17.64 -0.41
C THR A 199 33.19 -16.50 0.30
N VAL A 200 32.43 -15.49 0.71
CA VAL A 200 32.86 -14.38 1.57
C VAL A 200 31.91 -14.32 2.76
N THR A 201 32.36 -14.82 3.90
CA THR A 201 31.56 -14.83 5.13
C THR A 201 31.41 -13.43 5.68
N LEU A 202 30.15 -12.99 5.81
CA LEU A 202 29.77 -11.82 6.59
C LEU A 202 29.36 -12.27 7.98
N GLN A 203 29.72 -11.48 8.99
CA GLN A 203 29.32 -11.72 10.37
C GLN A 203 28.82 -10.43 11.00
N GLY A 204 27.66 -10.49 11.64
CA GLY A 204 27.10 -9.34 12.34
C GLY A 204 25.78 -9.68 13.03
N ARG A 205 25.07 -8.65 13.49
CA ARG A 205 23.73 -8.85 14.01
C ARG A 205 22.72 -8.98 12.85
N LEU A 206 21.76 -9.88 13.00
CA LEU A 206 20.56 -9.96 12.18
C LEU A 206 19.38 -9.46 12.99
N VAL A 207 18.61 -8.53 12.43
CA VAL A 207 17.30 -8.09 12.94
C VAL A 207 16.22 -8.72 12.08
N ARG A 208 15.40 -9.58 12.68
CA ARG A 208 14.27 -10.23 12.02
C ARG A 208 12.98 -9.60 12.52
N ASN A 209 12.20 -9.06 11.60
CA ASN A 209 10.94 -8.39 11.88
C ASN A 209 9.75 -9.26 11.49
N GLY A 210 8.80 -9.40 12.40
CA GLY A 210 7.65 -10.27 12.23
C GLY A 210 6.34 -9.59 12.63
N LEU A 211 5.25 -10.32 12.39
CA LEU A 211 3.92 -9.98 12.91
C LEU A 211 3.44 -11.09 13.85
N ASP A 212 2.89 -10.69 14.99
CA ASP A 212 2.25 -11.60 15.93
C ASP A 212 0.89 -12.04 15.38
N ALA A 213 0.79 -13.32 15.01
CA ALA A 213 -0.43 -13.90 14.43
C ALA A 213 -1.61 -13.93 15.42
N GLU A 214 -1.36 -14.08 16.72
CA GLU A 214 -2.42 -14.03 17.75
C GLU A 214 -2.93 -12.59 17.90
N ALA A 215 -2.03 -11.61 17.87
CA ALA A 215 -2.40 -10.20 17.86
C ALA A 215 -3.20 -9.82 16.61
N ALA A 216 -2.80 -10.31 15.43
CA ALA A 216 -3.55 -10.10 14.18
C ALA A 216 -4.95 -10.74 14.24
N ALA A 217 -5.08 -11.95 14.79
CA ALA A 217 -6.36 -12.62 14.97
C ALA A 217 -7.25 -11.85 15.95
N GLN A 218 -6.72 -11.46 17.11
CA GLN A 218 -7.44 -10.67 18.10
C GLN A 218 -7.92 -9.32 17.54
N LEU A 219 -7.09 -8.64 16.75
CA LEU A 219 -7.50 -7.41 16.05
C LEU A 219 -8.70 -7.65 15.13
N ASN A 220 -8.71 -8.76 14.39
CA ASN A 220 -9.82 -9.12 13.52
C ASN A 220 -11.08 -9.54 14.27
N ASP A 221 -10.95 -10.14 15.47
CA ASP A 221 -12.07 -10.51 16.31
C ASP A 221 -12.73 -9.30 16.98
N ASP A 222 -11.93 -8.30 17.37
CA ASP A 222 -12.39 -7.10 18.06
C ASP A 222 -12.85 -6.01 17.08
N TYR A 223 -12.22 -5.93 15.90
CA TYR A 223 -12.43 -4.86 14.92
C TYR A 223 -12.58 -5.38 13.49
N ALA A 224 -13.44 -4.72 12.72
CA ALA A 224 -13.38 -4.76 11.26
C ALA A 224 -12.56 -3.57 10.78
N ILE A 225 -11.52 -3.80 9.98
CA ILE A 225 -10.51 -2.78 9.66
C ILE A 225 -10.43 -2.56 8.15
N TYR A 226 -10.69 -1.34 7.68
CA TYR A 226 -10.72 -1.03 6.24
C TYR A 226 -9.85 0.16 5.88
N ALA A 227 -9.19 0.10 4.73
CA ALA A 227 -8.40 1.21 4.20
C ALA A 227 -9.26 2.21 3.44
N VAL A 228 -9.09 3.50 3.73
CA VAL A 228 -9.75 4.61 3.03
C VAL A 228 -8.75 5.69 2.66
N THR A 229 -9.01 6.39 1.56
CA THR A 229 -8.21 7.56 1.15
C THR A 229 -8.43 8.69 2.14
N LYS A 230 -7.33 9.17 2.73
CA LYS A 230 -7.32 10.09 3.88
C LYS A 230 -8.10 11.37 3.60
N ASP A 231 -7.76 12.05 2.51
CA ASP A 231 -8.34 13.36 2.18
C ASP A 231 -9.84 13.25 1.90
N VAL A 232 -10.25 12.21 1.17
CA VAL A 232 -11.67 11.99 0.84
C VAL A 232 -12.48 11.63 2.10
N PHE A 233 -11.92 10.79 2.97
CA PHE A 233 -12.56 10.42 4.22
C PHE A 233 -12.74 11.62 5.15
N PHE A 234 -11.70 12.44 5.36
CA PHE A 234 -11.81 13.60 6.25
C PHE A 234 -12.66 14.74 5.67
N ALA A 235 -12.78 14.86 4.34
CA ALA A 235 -13.64 15.85 3.72
C ALA A 235 -15.14 15.53 3.88
N GLU A 236 -15.54 14.27 3.67
CA GLU A 236 -16.96 13.89 3.59
C GLU A 236 -17.33 12.64 4.40
N GLY A 237 -16.43 11.65 4.49
CA GLY A 237 -16.67 10.38 5.17
C GLY A 237 -16.84 10.51 6.69
N LEU A 238 -15.99 11.31 7.35
CA LEU A 238 -16.02 11.51 8.80
C LEU A 238 -17.37 12.09 9.27
N ASP A 239 -17.90 13.05 8.51
CA ASP A 239 -19.20 13.65 8.79
C ASP A 239 -20.34 12.63 8.63
N ALA A 240 -20.26 11.75 7.62
CA ALA A 240 -21.24 10.67 7.45
C ALA A 240 -21.20 9.66 8.61
N MET A 241 -20.00 9.34 9.11
CA MET A 241 -19.82 8.51 10.30
C MET A 241 -20.41 9.17 11.55
N ARG A 242 -20.20 10.48 11.70
CA ARG A 242 -20.73 11.29 12.81
C ARG A 242 -22.25 11.35 12.82
N ASP A 243 -22.87 11.61 11.67
CA ASP A 243 -24.34 11.70 11.57
C ASP A 243 -24.99 10.35 11.91
N PHE A 244 -24.40 9.27 11.40
CA PHE A 244 -24.82 7.92 11.73
C PHE A 244 -24.43 7.50 13.16
N LYS A 245 -23.62 8.29 13.88
CA LYS A 245 -23.06 8.02 15.21
C LYS A 245 -22.43 6.62 15.32
N ALA A 246 -21.70 6.19 14.30
CA ALA A 246 -20.95 4.95 14.36
C ALA A 246 -19.62 5.18 15.09
N THR A 247 -19.40 4.43 16.16
CA THR A 247 -18.09 4.42 16.82
C THR A 247 -17.04 3.91 15.85
N HIS A 248 -15.96 4.66 15.71
CA HIS A 248 -14.85 4.28 14.85
C HIS A 248 -13.57 4.90 15.38
N TYR A 249 -12.48 4.20 15.16
CA TYR A 249 -11.14 4.72 15.37
C TYR A 249 -10.39 4.71 14.04
N TRP A 250 -9.31 5.46 13.94
CA TRP A 250 -8.47 5.46 12.77
C TRP A 250 -7.01 5.65 13.13
N GLY A 251 -6.16 5.30 12.18
CA GLY A 251 -4.83 5.85 12.12
C GLY A 251 -4.15 5.58 10.78
N ASP A 252 -3.03 6.26 10.58
CA ASP A 252 -2.33 6.33 9.30
C ASP A 252 -1.85 4.94 8.88
N LEU A 253 -2.01 4.60 7.60
CA LEU A 253 -1.42 3.39 7.03
C LEU A 253 0.10 3.56 6.89
N PRO A 254 0.88 2.46 6.92
CA PRO A 254 2.34 2.55 6.78
C PRO A 254 2.72 2.98 5.36
N GLN A 255 3.90 3.59 5.20
CA GLN A 255 4.47 3.92 3.89
C GLN A 255 4.52 2.68 2.98
N PRO A 256 4.19 2.79 1.67
CA PRO A 256 3.91 4.03 0.93
C PRO A 256 2.43 4.45 0.92
N TYR A 257 1.62 3.94 1.84
CA TYR A 257 0.17 4.15 1.91
C TYR A 257 -0.23 5.28 2.87
N ASP A 258 0.66 6.22 3.16
CA ASP A 258 0.45 7.28 4.15
C ASP A 258 -0.55 8.38 3.72
N ASN A 259 -0.93 8.39 2.43
CA ASN A 259 -2.10 9.11 1.92
C ASN A 259 -3.43 8.44 2.31
N GLY A 260 -3.37 7.38 3.12
CA GLY A 260 -4.47 6.56 3.60
C GLY A 260 -4.57 6.49 5.11
N VAL A 261 -5.75 6.07 5.55
CA VAL A 261 -5.99 5.68 6.95
C VAL A 261 -6.72 4.34 7.02
N ALA A 262 -6.40 3.56 8.04
CA ALA A 262 -7.19 2.40 8.42
C ALA A 262 -8.30 2.84 9.36
N ILE A 263 -9.54 2.46 9.06
CA ILE A 263 -10.70 2.68 9.92
C ILE A 263 -10.99 1.40 10.71
N PHE A 264 -10.92 1.49 12.04
CA PHE A 264 -11.22 0.42 12.98
C PHE A 264 -12.66 0.55 13.46
N LEU A 265 -13.48 -0.44 13.14
CA LEU A 265 -14.90 -0.50 13.49
C LEU A 265 -15.09 -1.59 14.56
N PRO A 266 -15.41 -1.24 15.82
CA PRO A 266 -15.65 -2.22 16.86
C PRO A 266 -16.74 -3.21 16.45
N ARG A 267 -16.46 -4.52 16.57
CA ARG A 267 -17.42 -5.55 16.19
C ARG A 267 -18.52 -5.75 17.23
N ASP A 268 -18.32 -5.32 18.47
CA ASP A 268 -19.31 -5.37 19.54
C ASP A 268 -20.40 -4.28 19.40
N GLU A 269 -20.14 -3.21 18.66
CA GLU A 269 -21.08 -2.10 18.45
C GLU A 269 -21.93 -2.22 17.18
N ALA A 270 -23.26 -2.10 17.32
CA ALA A 270 -24.22 -2.35 16.24
C ALA A 270 -24.07 -1.39 15.05
N ARG A 271 -23.86 -0.09 15.31
CA ARG A 271 -23.69 0.92 14.24
C ARG A 271 -22.37 0.72 13.50
N SER A 272 -21.30 0.40 14.21
CA SER A 272 -19.99 0.10 13.63
C SER A 272 -20.04 -1.15 12.74
N ARG A 273 -20.75 -2.20 13.16
CA ARG A 273 -21.02 -3.38 12.31
C ARG A 273 -21.76 -3.01 11.01
N LYS A 274 -22.74 -2.10 11.07
CA LYS A 274 -23.45 -1.64 9.86
C LYS A 274 -22.55 -0.87 8.88
N VAL A 275 -21.59 -0.10 9.40
CA VAL A 275 -20.58 0.53 8.54
C VAL A 275 -19.65 -0.52 7.95
N ALA A 276 -19.22 -1.52 8.73
CA ALA A 276 -18.36 -2.60 8.26
C ALA A 276 -19.04 -3.41 7.13
N GLU A 277 -20.31 -3.77 7.29
CA GLU A 277 -21.12 -4.41 6.26
C GLU A 277 -21.14 -3.58 4.95
N ILE A 278 -21.21 -2.25 5.05
CA ILE A 278 -21.14 -1.38 3.87
C ILE A 278 -19.76 -1.45 3.24
N PHE A 279 -18.69 -1.21 4.00
CA PHE A 279 -17.32 -1.24 3.46
C PHE A 279 -16.98 -2.59 2.82
N GLU A 280 -17.41 -3.69 3.41
CA GLU A 280 -17.29 -5.02 2.82
C GLU A 280 -18.06 -5.14 1.50
N SER A 281 -19.37 -4.81 1.52
CA SER A 281 -20.22 -4.91 0.32
C SER A 281 -19.83 -3.95 -0.80
N GLU A 282 -19.19 -2.84 -0.46
CA GLU A 282 -18.69 -1.83 -1.37
C GLU A 282 -17.24 -2.10 -1.79
N GLY A 283 -16.63 -3.22 -1.38
CA GLY A 283 -15.32 -3.66 -1.83
C GLY A 283 -14.15 -2.81 -1.35
N PHE A 284 -14.16 -2.38 -0.09
CA PHE A 284 -12.99 -1.75 0.52
C PHE A 284 -11.93 -2.80 0.89
N THR A 285 -10.65 -2.42 0.83
CA THR A 285 -9.56 -3.28 1.29
C THR A 285 -9.71 -3.56 2.79
N ASN A 286 -9.87 -4.83 3.16
CA ASN A 286 -9.90 -5.27 4.55
C ASN A 286 -8.46 -5.45 5.06
N VAL A 287 -7.98 -4.45 5.80
CA VAL A 287 -6.63 -4.43 6.37
C VAL A 287 -6.46 -5.53 7.41
N GLY A 288 -7.54 -5.91 8.12
CA GLY A 288 -7.48 -7.00 9.08
C GLY A 288 -7.10 -8.34 8.43
N GLU A 289 -7.73 -8.68 7.30
CA GLU A 289 -7.38 -9.87 6.51
C GLU A 289 -5.95 -9.80 5.96
N LEU A 290 -5.51 -8.61 5.52
CA LEU A 290 -4.14 -8.40 5.06
C LEU A 290 -3.12 -8.71 6.17
N LEU A 291 -3.36 -8.27 7.40
CA LEU A 291 -2.49 -8.57 8.54
C LEU A 291 -2.43 -10.07 8.85
N MET A 292 -3.55 -10.77 8.74
CA MET A 292 -3.61 -12.23 8.90
C MET A 292 -2.77 -12.94 7.83
N ALA A 293 -2.88 -12.50 6.58
CA ALA A 293 -2.10 -13.05 5.47
C ALA A 293 -0.59 -12.80 5.68
N LEU A 294 -0.21 -11.59 6.11
CA LEU A 294 1.18 -11.23 6.39
C LEU A 294 1.78 -11.95 7.60
N ALA A 295 0.96 -12.29 8.61
CA ALA A 295 1.39 -13.05 9.77
C ALA A 295 1.38 -14.58 9.53
N SER A 296 0.96 -15.02 8.33
CA SER A 296 0.90 -16.45 7.99
C SER A 296 2.28 -17.00 7.60
N PRO A 297 2.54 -18.30 7.79
CA PRO A 297 3.79 -18.94 7.33
C PRO A 297 4.03 -18.87 5.82
N ASP A 298 2.96 -18.69 5.02
CA ASP A 298 3.02 -18.68 3.55
C ASP A 298 3.23 -17.27 2.97
N ALA A 299 3.24 -16.23 3.83
CA ALA A 299 3.29 -14.82 3.44
C ALA A 299 4.41 -14.50 2.43
N THR A 300 5.63 -14.98 2.71
CA THR A 300 6.79 -14.78 1.82
C THR A 300 6.58 -15.39 0.44
N VAL A 301 6.05 -16.61 0.36
CA VAL A 301 5.84 -17.32 -0.92
C VAL A 301 4.79 -16.60 -1.75
N GLU A 302 3.68 -16.21 -1.13
CA GLU A 302 2.63 -15.48 -1.82
C GLU A 302 3.09 -14.11 -2.30
N ARG A 303 3.79 -13.35 -1.44
CA ARG A 303 4.33 -12.04 -1.80
C ARG A 303 5.30 -12.15 -2.96
N ARG A 304 6.17 -13.17 -2.96
CA ARG A 304 7.13 -13.37 -4.04
C ARG A 304 6.44 -13.57 -5.39
N ALA A 305 5.41 -14.43 -5.44
CA ALA A 305 4.63 -14.65 -6.64
C ALA A 305 3.96 -13.34 -7.14
N ARG A 306 3.42 -12.53 -6.22
CA ARG A 306 2.81 -11.24 -6.57
C ARG A 306 3.85 -10.25 -7.10
N GLN A 307 5.05 -10.19 -6.51
CA GLN A 307 6.12 -9.33 -6.97
C GLN A 307 6.67 -9.69 -8.35
N ASP A 308 6.76 -10.99 -8.67
CA ASP A 308 7.15 -11.45 -10.00
C ASP A 308 6.10 -11.05 -11.06
N GLU A 309 4.80 -11.13 -10.73
CA GLU A 309 3.72 -10.63 -11.59
C GLU A 309 3.79 -9.09 -11.78
N ILE A 310 4.01 -8.31 -10.71
CA ILE A 310 4.23 -6.85 -10.79
C ILE A 310 5.33 -6.53 -11.80
N ARG A 311 6.45 -7.25 -11.71
CA ARG A 311 7.61 -7.05 -12.60
C ARG A 311 7.24 -7.36 -14.05
N CYS A 312 6.56 -8.48 -14.31
CA CYS A 312 6.11 -8.84 -15.65
C CYS A 312 5.18 -7.77 -16.24
N ARG A 313 4.24 -7.23 -15.44
CA ARG A 313 3.34 -6.17 -15.89
C ARG A 313 4.06 -4.87 -16.21
N ILE A 314 5.02 -4.46 -15.36
CA ILE A 314 5.86 -3.28 -15.61
C ILE A 314 6.63 -3.41 -16.93
N GLN A 315 7.22 -4.57 -17.20
CA GLN A 315 7.97 -4.83 -18.42
C GLN A 315 7.09 -4.81 -19.68
N ALA A 316 5.81 -5.19 -19.55
CA ALA A 316 4.85 -5.23 -20.65
C ALA A 316 4.17 -3.87 -20.94
N LEU A 317 4.36 -2.84 -20.10
CA LEU A 317 3.71 -1.53 -20.28
C LEU A 317 3.93 -0.89 -21.65
N PRO A 318 5.14 -0.89 -22.25
CA PRO A 318 5.36 -0.27 -23.56
C PRO A 318 4.51 -0.88 -24.68
N GLU A 319 4.13 -2.15 -24.56
CA GLU A 319 3.31 -2.85 -25.57
C GLU A 319 1.85 -2.39 -25.56
N LEU A 320 1.41 -1.72 -24.48
CA LEU A 320 0.02 -1.31 -24.32
C LEU A 320 -0.36 -0.13 -25.24
N GLU A 321 0.61 0.71 -25.62
CA GLU A 321 0.35 1.82 -26.56
C GLU A 321 -0.15 1.35 -27.91
N ALA A 322 0.25 0.14 -28.34
CA ALA A 322 -0.18 -0.48 -29.60
C ALA A 322 -1.54 -1.21 -29.49
N LYS A 323 -2.14 -1.30 -28.30
CA LYS A 323 -3.45 -1.93 -28.09
C LYS A 323 -4.59 -0.95 -28.40
N ALA A 324 -5.82 -1.38 -28.19
CA ALA A 324 -7.03 -0.56 -28.31
C ALA A 324 -7.82 -0.56 -27.00
N GLY A 325 -8.77 0.37 -26.87
CA GLY A 325 -9.67 0.47 -25.73
C GLY A 325 -8.95 0.82 -24.42
N ALA A 326 -9.48 0.32 -23.30
CA ALA A 326 -8.97 0.64 -21.97
C ALA A 326 -7.49 0.27 -21.76
N ALA A 327 -6.98 -0.78 -22.44
CA ALA A 327 -5.57 -1.15 -22.36
C ALA A 327 -4.65 -0.08 -22.97
N HIS A 328 -5.05 0.54 -24.09
CA HIS A 328 -4.33 1.67 -24.68
C HIS A 328 -4.35 2.88 -23.76
N LEU A 329 -5.52 3.21 -23.20
CA LEU A 329 -5.66 4.33 -22.27
C LEU A 329 -4.77 4.15 -21.04
N PHE A 330 -4.77 2.95 -20.45
CA PHE A 330 -3.87 2.62 -19.34
C PHE A 330 -2.40 2.77 -19.73
N GLY A 331 -1.99 2.22 -20.87
CA GLY A 331 -0.62 2.37 -21.39
C GLY A 331 -0.20 3.83 -21.57
N LYS A 332 -1.06 4.66 -22.15
CA LYS A 332 -0.85 6.10 -22.32
C LYS A 332 -0.66 6.83 -20.99
N HIS A 333 -1.51 6.56 -19.98
CA HIS A 333 -1.37 7.19 -18.66
C HIS A 333 -0.15 6.66 -17.90
N ALA A 334 0.17 5.37 -18.02
CA ALA A 334 1.37 4.78 -17.44
C ALA A 334 2.63 5.43 -18.04
N ALA A 335 2.73 5.54 -19.37
CA ALA A 335 3.83 6.21 -20.05
C ALA A 335 3.96 7.68 -19.64
N ALA A 336 2.85 8.34 -19.29
CA ALA A 336 2.87 9.70 -18.78
C ALA A 336 3.53 9.80 -17.40
N SER A 337 3.14 8.95 -16.45
CA SER A 337 3.73 8.91 -15.11
C SER A 337 5.21 8.48 -15.13
N LEU A 338 5.57 7.56 -16.01
CA LEU A 338 6.94 7.07 -16.17
C LEU A 338 7.95 8.10 -16.71
N ARG A 339 7.50 9.29 -17.14
CA ARG A 339 8.41 10.38 -17.49
C ARG A 339 9.05 11.04 -16.26
N ASP A 340 8.31 11.06 -15.15
CA ASP A 340 8.69 11.80 -13.94
C ASP A 340 9.08 10.87 -12.79
N GLU A 341 8.63 9.61 -12.81
CA GLU A 341 8.80 8.63 -11.74
C GLU A 341 9.40 7.30 -12.23
N LEU A 342 10.06 6.56 -11.34
CA LEU A 342 10.50 5.21 -11.62
C LEU A 342 9.31 4.25 -11.63
N PRO A 343 9.27 3.22 -12.50
CA PRO A 343 8.17 2.25 -12.55
C PRO A 343 7.84 1.58 -11.21
N THR A 344 8.86 1.43 -10.35
CA THR A 344 8.79 0.81 -9.03
C THR A 344 8.32 1.76 -7.93
N ALA A 345 8.19 3.05 -8.24
CA ALA A 345 7.73 4.11 -7.35
C ALA A 345 6.41 4.77 -7.82
N VAL A 346 5.90 4.41 -8.99
CA VAL A 346 4.64 4.96 -9.53
C VAL A 346 3.47 4.64 -8.61
N ASN A 347 2.66 5.66 -8.32
CA ASN A 347 1.34 5.47 -7.74
C ASN A 347 0.34 4.96 -8.80
N TRP A 348 0.27 3.63 -8.94
CA TRP A 348 -0.58 2.97 -9.94
C TRP A 348 -2.08 3.25 -9.76
N GLN A 349 -2.56 3.52 -8.54
CA GLN A 349 -3.97 3.89 -8.32
C GLN A 349 -4.32 5.21 -9.00
N SER A 350 -3.40 6.18 -9.00
CA SER A 350 -3.58 7.45 -9.72
C SER A 350 -3.61 7.25 -11.24
N VAL A 351 -2.79 6.33 -11.78
CA VAL A 351 -2.76 5.99 -13.21
C VAL A 351 -4.08 5.32 -13.63
N GLU A 352 -4.57 4.38 -12.83
CA GLU A 352 -5.86 3.71 -13.04
C GLU A 352 -7.02 4.70 -12.96
N GLN A 353 -7.00 5.62 -11.98
CA GLN A 353 -8.01 6.67 -11.86
C GLN A 353 -8.07 7.53 -13.12
N ALA A 354 -6.93 8.05 -13.59
CA ALA A 354 -6.88 8.83 -14.82
C ALA A 354 -7.40 8.04 -16.02
N THR A 355 -7.11 6.73 -16.07
CA THR A 355 -7.63 5.81 -17.09
C THR A 355 -9.14 5.69 -17.03
N MET A 356 -9.73 5.52 -15.84
CA MET A 356 -11.18 5.42 -15.64
C MET A 356 -11.88 6.74 -16.02
N ASP A 357 -11.32 7.89 -15.61
CA ASP A 357 -11.86 9.20 -15.94
C ASP A 357 -11.94 9.43 -17.47
N GLU A 358 -10.88 9.08 -18.22
CA GLU A 358 -10.88 9.19 -19.68
C GLU A 358 -11.80 8.12 -20.33
N ALA A 359 -11.72 6.87 -19.87
CA ALA A 359 -12.48 5.75 -20.42
C ALA A 359 -14.00 5.97 -20.33
N PHE A 360 -14.50 6.41 -19.18
CA PHE A 360 -15.94 6.63 -18.97
C PHE A 360 -16.39 8.03 -19.42
N GLY A 361 -15.59 9.07 -19.11
CA GLY A 361 -15.97 10.45 -19.40
C GLY A 361 -15.90 10.83 -20.88
N VAL A 362 -14.89 10.31 -21.61
CA VAL A 362 -14.65 10.67 -23.02
C VAL A 362 -15.13 9.56 -23.95
N HIS A 363 -14.68 8.33 -23.71
CA HIS A 363 -14.89 7.21 -24.65
C HIS A 363 -16.14 6.39 -24.36
N ARG A 364 -16.75 6.56 -23.17
CA ARG A 364 -17.94 5.83 -22.71
C ARG A 364 -17.80 4.31 -22.85
N LEU A 365 -16.62 3.80 -22.47
CA LEU A 365 -16.36 2.36 -22.46
C LEU A 365 -17.22 1.66 -21.41
N ASP A 366 -17.50 0.37 -21.61
CA ASP A 366 -18.23 -0.42 -20.63
C ASP A 366 -17.34 -0.77 -19.42
N ALA A 367 -17.94 -0.88 -18.24
CA ALA A 367 -17.21 -1.13 -16.99
C ALA A 367 -16.44 -2.45 -17.00
N GLN A 368 -16.98 -3.49 -17.66
CA GLN A 368 -16.34 -4.80 -17.71
C GLN A 368 -15.03 -4.75 -18.52
N SER A 369 -15.02 -4.10 -19.69
CA SER A 369 -13.81 -3.98 -20.50
C SER A 369 -12.72 -3.13 -19.84
N VAL A 370 -13.11 -2.08 -19.10
CA VAL A 370 -12.19 -1.28 -18.29
C VAL A 370 -11.59 -2.12 -17.17
N TYR A 371 -12.43 -2.84 -16.41
CA TYR A 371 -11.97 -3.75 -15.36
C TYR A 371 -11.02 -4.81 -15.91
N ASP A 372 -11.39 -5.52 -16.98
CA ASP A 372 -10.58 -6.59 -17.56
C ASP A 372 -9.21 -6.09 -18.03
N ALA A 373 -9.15 -4.89 -18.59
CA ALA A 373 -7.90 -4.27 -18.99
C ALA A 373 -7.01 -3.93 -17.78
N LEU A 374 -7.57 -3.26 -16.77
CA LEU A 374 -6.82 -2.86 -15.57
C LEU A 374 -6.40 -4.07 -14.73
N ALA A 375 -7.29 -5.04 -14.52
CA ALA A 375 -7.01 -6.28 -13.77
C ALA A 375 -5.90 -7.12 -14.42
N ARG A 376 -5.76 -7.04 -15.75
CA ARG A 376 -4.72 -7.75 -16.51
C ARG A 376 -3.39 -7.00 -16.57
N HIS A 377 -3.43 -5.67 -16.61
CA HIS A 377 -2.25 -4.89 -16.98
C HIS A 377 -1.72 -3.98 -15.89
N SER A 378 -2.53 -3.61 -14.90
CA SER A 378 -2.05 -2.73 -13.84
C SER A 378 -1.10 -3.46 -12.89
N PRO A 379 0.11 -2.91 -12.64
CA PRO A 379 0.98 -3.41 -11.58
C PRO A 379 0.44 -3.10 -10.16
N GLY A 380 -0.56 -2.22 -10.04
CA GLY A 380 -1.13 -1.80 -8.75
C GLY A 380 -2.28 -2.64 -8.22
N ALA A 381 -2.67 -3.73 -8.90
CA ALA A 381 -3.69 -4.66 -8.42
C ALA A 381 -3.38 -6.09 -8.84
N ILE A 382 -2.82 -6.85 -7.89
CA ILE A 382 -2.42 -8.24 -8.10
C ILE A 382 -3.15 -9.19 -7.15
N SER A 383 -3.21 -8.86 -5.86
CA SER A 383 -3.88 -9.73 -4.90
C SER A 383 -5.39 -9.81 -5.15
N SER A 384 -6.02 -10.90 -4.70
CA SER A 384 -7.47 -11.07 -4.85
C SER A 384 -8.26 -9.93 -4.20
N GLN A 385 -7.79 -9.42 -3.06
CA GLN A 385 -8.39 -8.29 -2.36
C GLN A 385 -8.21 -6.97 -3.13
N ALA A 386 -7.03 -6.76 -3.70
CA ALA A 386 -6.75 -5.63 -4.57
C ALA A 386 -7.62 -5.63 -5.84
N LEU A 387 -7.80 -6.80 -6.47
CA LEU A 387 -8.68 -6.97 -7.63
C LEU A 387 -10.16 -6.76 -7.28
N HIS A 388 -10.60 -7.23 -6.10
CA HIS A 388 -11.95 -6.96 -5.59
C HIS A 388 -12.19 -5.46 -5.39
N THR A 389 -11.22 -4.77 -4.79
CA THR A 389 -11.27 -3.32 -4.59
C THR A 389 -11.25 -2.57 -5.93
N LEU A 390 -10.38 -2.97 -6.86
CA LEU A 390 -10.34 -2.42 -8.21
C LEU A 390 -11.70 -2.58 -8.92
N ARG A 391 -12.33 -3.76 -8.81
CA ARG A 391 -13.65 -4.01 -9.39
C ARG A 391 -14.69 -3.02 -8.87
N ALA A 392 -14.80 -2.90 -7.56
CA ALA A 392 -15.76 -2.00 -6.93
C ALA A 392 -15.50 -0.53 -7.28
N THR A 393 -14.24 -0.13 -7.38
CA THR A 393 -13.86 1.22 -7.82
C THR A 393 -14.28 1.46 -9.27
N VAL A 394 -14.01 0.53 -10.20
CA VAL A 394 -14.39 0.65 -11.62
C VAL A 394 -15.91 0.76 -11.77
N ASP A 395 -16.67 -0.11 -11.10
CA ASP A 395 -18.14 -0.06 -11.12
C ASP A 395 -18.67 1.27 -10.53
N GLY A 396 -18.03 1.78 -9.48
CA GLY A 396 -18.35 3.08 -8.87
C GLY A 396 -18.11 4.26 -9.83
N TYR A 397 -16.99 4.27 -10.56
CA TYR A 397 -16.70 5.29 -11.57
C TYR A 397 -17.69 5.24 -12.74
N ALA A 398 -18.01 4.05 -13.24
CA ALA A 398 -19.00 3.88 -14.30
C ALA A 398 -20.36 4.48 -13.90
N ALA A 399 -20.87 4.13 -12.71
CA ALA A 399 -22.12 4.66 -12.19
C ALA A 399 -22.09 6.18 -11.97
N LEU A 400 -20.96 6.72 -11.48
CA LEU A 400 -20.78 8.16 -11.28
C LEU A 400 -20.91 8.92 -12.62
N HIS A 401 -20.26 8.44 -13.68
CA HIS A 401 -20.30 9.07 -15.00
C HIS A 401 -21.67 8.94 -15.66
N GLU A 402 -22.34 7.79 -15.57
CA GLU A 402 -23.72 7.60 -16.05
C GLU A 402 -24.67 8.64 -15.44
N HIS A 403 -24.56 8.86 -14.12
CA HIS A 403 -25.38 9.83 -13.42
C HIS A 403 -25.04 11.28 -13.79
N GLN A 404 -23.78 11.60 -14.06
CA GLN A 404 -23.37 12.91 -14.57
C GLN A 404 -23.96 13.19 -15.96
N VAL A 405 -23.91 12.20 -16.86
CA VAL A 405 -24.50 12.30 -18.21
C VAL A 405 -26.02 12.48 -18.14
N ALA A 406 -26.72 11.71 -17.29
CA ALA A 406 -28.17 11.84 -17.10
C ALA A 406 -28.58 13.22 -16.59
N LYS A 407 -27.78 13.81 -15.68
CA LYS A 407 -28.00 15.19 -15.20
C LYS A 407 -27.82 16.23 -16.29
N GLN A 408 -26.83 16.07 -17.17
CA GLN A 408 -26.60 16.98 -18.30
C GLN A 408 -27.70 16.89 -19.37
N ALA A 409 -28.32 15.71 -19.53
CA ALA A 409 -29.40 15.49 -20.50
C ALA A 409 -30.78 16.02 -20.06
N THR A 410 -30.94 16.44 -18.80
CA THR A 410 -32.22 16.97 -18.29
C THR A 410 -32.26 18.50 -18.48
N PRO A 411 -33.06 19.06 -19.41
CA PRO A 411 -33.10 20.50 -19.63
C PRO A 411 -33.60 21.24 -18.39
N GLN A 412 -32.94 22.36 -18.04
CA GLN A 412 -33.46 23.30 -17.05
C GLN A 412 -34.86 23.74 -17.48
N ALA A 413 -35.85 23.56 -16.60
CA ALA A 413 -37.20 24.07 -16.85
C ALA A 413 -37.11 25.57 -17.15
N PRO A 414 -37.83 26.09 -18.16
CA PRO A 414 -37.83 27.51 -18.45
C PRO A 414 -38.28 28.28 -17.22
N SER A 415 -37.54 29.33 -16.89
CA SER A 415 -37.88 30.25 -15.81
C SER A 415 -39.27 30.82 -16.11
N PRO A 416 -40.21 30.85 -15.15
CA PRO A 416 -41.47 31.54 -15.36
C PRO A 416 -41.17 33.05 -15.44
N ASP A 417 -41.49 33.65 -16.59
CA ASP A 417 -41.58 35.10 -16.76
C ASP A 417 -42.76 35.69 -15.98
#